data_AF-A0A852ZDE4-F1
#
_entry.id   AF-A0A852ZDE4-F1
#
_cell.length_a   1.000
_cell.length_b   1.000
_cell.length_c   1.000
_cell.angle_alpha   90.00
_cell.angle_beta   90.00
_cell.angle_gamma   90.00
#
_symmetry.space_group_name_H-M   'P 1'
#
loop_
_entity.id
_entity.type
_entity.pdbx_description
1 polymer ?
#
loop_
_entity_poly.entity_id
_entity_poly.type
_entity_poly.pdbx_seq_one_letter_code
_entity_poly.pdbx_strand_id
1 'polypeptide(L)' 'MTTRRRSLEGPGELVPCDSEGGAVSLRVSQVDGQIRITTPTIWNRTTWTVEQARQLRDVLDEALRGQA' A
#
# COMPACT_ATOMS: atom_id res chain seq x y z
N MET A 1 9.05 -19.75 4.40
CA MET A 1 8.54 -18.71 3.46
C MET A 1 9.56 -17.60 3.45
N THR A 2 10.26 -17.40 2.33
CA THR A 2 11.23 -16.32 2.17
C THR A 2 10.48 -15.00 2.23
N THR A 3 10.64 -14.24 3.32
CA THR A 3 10.23 -12.84 3.38
C THR A 3 11.06 -12.07 2.37
N ARG A 4 10.60 -11.99 1.12
CA ARG A 4 11.11 -10.99 0.18
C ARG A 4 10.91 -9.64 0.86
N ARG A 5 11.99 -8.91 1.13
CA ARG A 5 11.91 -7.49 1.50
C ARG A 5 11.11 -6.80 0.40
N ARG A 6 9.97 -6.22 0.76
CA ARG A 6 9.18 -5.37 -0.13
C ARG A 6 9.96 -4.08 -0.30
N SER A 7 10.35 -3.75 -1.52
CA SER A 7 11.04 -2.49 -1.80
C SER A 7 9.99 -1.43 -2.04
N LEU A 8 10.00 -0.38 -1.22
CA LEU A 8 9.12 0.78 -1.40
C LEU A 8 9.76 1.85 -2.28
N GLU A 9 11.06 1.73 -2.57
CA GLU A 9 11.74 2.58 -3.54
C GLU A 9 11.26 2.27 -4.97
N GLY A 10 11.06 3.30 -5.78
CA GLY A 10 10.65 3.18 -7.17
C GLY A 10 9.15 2.86 -7.34
N PRO A 11 8.77 1.78 -8.05
CA PRO A 11 7.37 1.51 -8.41
C PRO A 11 6.46 1.16 -7.22
N GLY A 12 7.01 0.87 -6.03
CA GLY A 12 6.27 0.64 -4.79
C GLY A 12 5.58 -0.73 -4.67
N GLU A 13 4.92 -0.93 -3.54
CA GLU A 13 4.16 -2.11 -3.18
C GLU A 13 2.67 -1.92 -3.50
N LEU A 14 2.03 -2.95 -4.05
CA LEU A 14 0.58 -2.98 -4.23
C LEU A 14 -0.10 -3.56 -3.00
N VAL A 15 -1.03 -2.81 -2.42
CA VAL A 15 -1.84 -3.24 -1.28
C VAL A 15 -3.27 -3.45 -1.77
N PRO A 16 -3.81 -4.68 -1.69
CA PRO A 16 -5.16 -4.99 -2.16
C PRO A 16 -6.22 -4.28 -1.32
N CYS A 17 -7.28 -3.85 -1.98
CA CYS A 17 -8.48 -3.31 -1.35
C CYS A 17 -9.68 -3.50 -2.27
N ASP A 18 -10.86 -3.22 -1.75
CA ASP A 18 -12.10 -3.27 -2.52
C ASP A 18 -12.64 -1.87 -2.75
N SER A 19 -13.31 -1.69 -3.88
CA SER A 19 -14.08 -0.49 -4.19
C SER A 19 -15.49 -0.89 -4.59
N GLU A 20 -16.42 0.06 -4.67
CA GLU A 20 -17.75 -0.20 -5.23
C GLU A 20 -17.68 -0.69 -6.70
N GLY A 21 -16.53 -0.52 -7.38
CA GLY A 21 -16.27 -1.04 -8.72
C GLY A 21 -15.62 -2.43 -8.75
N GLY A 22 -15.38 -3.06 -7.59
CA GLY A 22 -14.72 -4.35 -7.44
C GLY A 22 -13.30 -4.26 -6.86
N ALA A 23 -12.59 -5.39 -6.92
CA ALA A 23 -11.25 -5.55 -6.36
C ALA A 23 -10.23 -4.67 -7.09
N VAL A 24 -9.46 -3.92 -6.31
CA VAL A 24 -8.45 -2.96 -6.78
C VAL A 24 -7.22 -3.02 -5.86
N SER A 25 -6.26 -2.12 -6.06
CA SER A 25 -5.11 -1.99 -5.16
C SER A 25 -4.64 -0.55 -5.07
N LEU A 26 -4.25 -0.15 -3.87
CA LEU A 26 -3.44 1.04 -3.64
C LEU A 26 -1.99 0.73 -4.01
N ARG A 27 -1.26 1.72 -4.51
CA ARG A 27 0.20 1.65 -4.62
C ARG A 27 0.83 2.49 -3.53
N VAL A 28 1.68 1.89 -2.71
CA VAL A 28 2.45 2.57 -1.67
C VAL A 28 3.92 2.58 -2.08
N SER A 29 4.50 3.76 -2.22
CA SER A 29 5.92 3.94 -2.56
C SER A 29 6.57 5.01 -1.70
N GLN A 30 7.90 5.06 -1.72
CA GLN A 30 8.68 6.18 -1.20
C GLN A 30 9.25 6.99 -2.36
N VAL A 31 9.08 8.30 -2.31
CA VAL A 31 9.60 9.24 -3.30
C VAL A 31 10.06 10.48 -2.54
N ASP A 32 11.31 10.90 -2.74
CA ASP A 32 11.88 12.12 -2.14
C ASP A 32 11.69 12.24 -0.62
N GLY A 33 11.86 11.12 0.11
CA GLY A 33 11.68 11.07 1.56
C GLY A 33 10.23 11.16 2.04
N GLN A 34 9.26 11.08 1.13
CA GLN A 34 7.82 11.05 1.43
C GLN A 34 7.22 9.68 1.12
N ILE A 35 6.24 9.28 1.93
CA ILE A 35 5.40 8.12 1.63
C ILE A 35 4.28 8.57 0.68
N ARG A 36 4.26 8.02 -0.53
CA ARG A 36 3.24 8.27 -1.54
C ARG A 36 2.25 7.11 -1.57
N ILE A 37 0.98 7.40 -1.28
CA ILE A 37 -0.13 6.46 -1.45
C ILE A 37 -0.92 6.88 -2.69
N THR A 38 -0.82 6.09 -3.75
CA THR A 38 -1.59 6.31 -4.98
C THR A 38 -2.86 5.47 -4.93
N THR A 39 -4.00 6.15 -4.85
CA THR A 39 -5.32 5.52 -4.95
C THR A 39 -5.67 5.24 -6.41
N PRO A 40 -6.45 4.18 -6.68
CA PRO A 40 -7.11 4.00 -7.97
C PRO A 40 -7.88 5.27 -8.34
N THR A 41 -7.91 5.63 -9.62
CA THR A 41 -8.61 6.81 -10.16
C THR A 41 -10.14 6.75 -9.99
N ILE A 42 -10.67 5.70 -9.38
CA ILE A 42 -12.10 5.46 -9.20
C ILE A 42 -12.55 6.23 -7.95
N TRP A 43 -13.48 7.18 -8.11
CA TRP A 43 -14.08 7.97 -7.02
C TRP A 43 -15.07 7.20 -6.12
N ASN A 44 -14.99 5.88 -6.13
CA ASN A 44 -15.85 5.04 -5.33
C ASN A 44 -15.30 4.95 -3.90
N ARG A 45 -16.20 4.74 -2.94
CA ARG A 45 -15.77 4.45 -1.57
C ARG A 45 -14.89 3.21 -1.58
N THR A 46 -13.71 3.32 -0.99
CA THR A 46 -12.82 2.18 -0.78
C THR A 46 -13.23 1.49 0.51
N THR A 47 -13.33 0.16 0.47
CA THR A 47 -13.60 -0.70 1.60
C THR A 47 -12.42 -1.65 1.80
N TRP A 48 -12.23 -2.08 3.04
CA TRP A 48 -11.17 -2.99 3.40
C TRP A 48 -11.69 -4.08 4.32
N THR A 49 -11.24 -5.31 4.09
CA THR A 49 -11.28 -6.34 5.11
C THR A 49 -10.26 -6.01 6.21
N VAL A 50 -10.44 -6.62 7.38
CA VAL A 50 -9.50 -6.45 8.50
C VAL A 50 -8.09 -6.93 8.10
N GLU A 51 -8.01 -8.01 7.33
CA GLU A 51 -6.74 -8.53 6.79
C GLU A 51 -6.07 -7.54 5.83
N GLN A 52 -6.81 -6.94 4.90
CA GLN A 52 -6.28 -5.93 3.97
C GLN A 52 -5.79 -4.69 4.74
N ALA A 53 -6.51 -4.28 5.79
CA ALA A 53 -6.10 -3.15 6.63
C ALA A 53 -4.80 -3.46 7.40
N ARG A 54 -4.64 -4.70 7.91
CA ARG A 54 -3.38 -5.14 8.53
C ARG A 54 -2.23 -5.11 7.53
N GLN A 55 -2.45 -5.58 6.30
CA GLN A 55 -1.43 -5.54 5.26
C GLN A 55 -0.99 -4.11 4.92
N LEU A 56 -1.94 -3.16 4.84
CA LEU A 56 -1.60 -1.74 4.68
C LEU A 56 -0.75 -1.23 5.84
N ARG A 57 -1.12 -1.55 7.09
CA ARG A 57 -0.36 -1.15 8.28
C ARG A 57 1.07 -1.65 8.23
N ASP A 58 1.27 -2.93 7.91
CA ASP A 58 2.62 -3.52 7.89
C ASP A 58 3.50 -2.86 6.82
N VAL A 59 2.93 -2.55 5.65
CA VAL A 59 3.64 -1.81 4.58
C VAL A 59 4.01 -0.40 5.01
N LEU A 60 3.13 0.31 5.71
CA LEU A 60 3.41 1.65 6.25
C LEU A 60 4.45 1.61 7.37
N ASP A 61 4.40 0.62 8.27
CA ASP A 61 5.38 0.44 9.33
C ASP A 61 6.78 0.16 8.75
N GLU A 62 6.88 -0.64 7.69
CA GLU A 62 8.16 -0.84 6.98
C GLU A 62 8.66 0.45 6.35
N ALA A 63 7.76 1.23 5.75
CA ALA A 63 8.11 2.53 5.18
C ALA A 63 8.73 3.46 6.23
N LEU A 64 8.10 3.55 7.39
CA LEU A 64 8.54 4.41 8.49
C LEU A 64 9.89 3.97 9.06
N ARG A 65 10.16 2.66 9.13
CA ARG A 65 11.46 2.13 9.58
C ARG A 65 12.59 2.36 8.59
N GLY A 66 12.28 2.42 7.29
CA GLY A 66 13.26 2.73 6.25
C GLY A 66 13.72 4.20 6.22
N GLN A 67 13.03 5.09 6.95
CA GLN A 67 13.38 6.51 7.07
C GLN A 67 14.29 6.84 8.27
N ALA A 68 14.65 5.84 9.08
CA ALA A 68 15.48 6.00 10.28
C ALA A 68 16.99 5.91 10.00
#